data_AF-A0A7W1WHY6-F1
#
_entry.id   AF-A0A7W1WHY6-F1
#
_cell.length_a   1.000
_cell.length_b   1.000
_cell.length_c   1.000
_cell.angle_alpha   90.00
_cell.angle_beta   90.00
_cell.angle_gamma   90.00
#
_symmetry.space_group_name_H-M   'P 1'
#
loop_
_entity.id
_entity.type
_entity.pdbx_description
1 polymer ?
#
loop_
_entity_poly.entity_id
_entity_poly.type
_entity_poly.pdbx_seq_one_letter_code
_entity_poly.pdbx_strand_id
1 'polypeptide(L)'
;MIRPGATLLALALACAAPRAQATPPDFIQIRDEILAVSADTVFVLRNSIDNLGLYEAEVRATALIELDRTTGEPTVFPLYAARWTTNEPGGDDSAPRSVSIPDLTGRIDLFARLGEKGALPIWTSEMDKWSGKTDLQESRVETGSDGQRTIRFKGAAAVDTDIAALEQAAIRGLAAFAARMDYPRFGPMTLADVLSLEPVFPPGCRPEYAFRTRDMTGAQPPTLIRLDCADPERGEDFSASLIVLIPPQTP
;
A
#
# COMPACT_ATOMS: atom_id res chain seq x y z
N MET A 1 20.74 57.09 35.89
CA MET A 1 21.83 56.10 35.78
C MET A 1 21.23 54.74 35.46
N ILE A 2 21.24 54.33 34.21
CA ILE A 2 20.69 53.04 33.73
C ILE A 2 21.86 52.05 33.67
N ARG A 3 21.75 50.93 34.39
CA ARG A 3 22.81 49.90 34.49
C ARG A 3 22.93 49.12 33.17
N PRO A 4 24.08 49.12 32.47
CA PRO A 4 24.24 48.48 31.16
C PRO A 4 24.50 46.96 31.20
N GLY A 5 24.23 46.28 32.32
CA GLY A 5 24.65 44.88 32.52
C GLY A 5 23.66 43.79 32.10
N ALA A 6 22.38 44.12 31.88
CA ALA A 6 21.34 43.10 31.69
C ALA A 6 21.06 42.75 30.20
N THR A 7 21.51 43.58 29.26
CA THR A 7 21.12 43.46 27.84
C THR A 7 21.97 42.45 27.06
N LEU A 8 23.19 42.14 27.53
CA LEU A 8 24.11 41.22 26.84
C LEU A 8 23.78 39.74 27.06
N LEU A 9 23.11 39.38 28.16
CA LEU A 9 22.78 37.98 28.45
C LEU A 9 21.60 37.46 27.59
N ALA A 10 20.67 38.34 27.20
CA ALA A 10 19.50 37.97 26.40
C ALA A 10 19.84 37.64 24.94
N LEU A 11 20.90 38.24 24.36
CA LEU A 11 21.33 37.97 22.99
C LEU A 11 22.06 36.61 22.85
N ALA A 12 22.76 36.17 23.91
CA ALA A 12 23.48 34.90 23.91
C ALA A 12 22.55 33.67 23.99
N LEU A 13 21.39 33.77 24.67
CA LEU A 13 20.40 32.69 24.69
C LEU A 13 19.63 32.55 23.36
N ALA A 14 19.48 33.62 22.59
CA ALA A 14 18.80 33.57 21.29
C ALA A 14 19.61 32.82 20.21
N CYS A 15 20.95 32.80 20.31
CA CYS A 15 21.81 32.07 19.39
C CYS A 15 22.04 30.60 19.77
N ALA A 16 21.58 30.17 20.95
CA ALA A 16 21.66 28.78 21.41
C ALA A 16 20.35 28.00 21.19
N ALA A 17 19.34 28.61 20.56
CA ALA A 17 18.15 27.88 20.16
C ALA A 17 18.57 26.76 19.19
N PRO A 18 18.22 25.48 19.47
CA PRO A 18 18.46 24.41 18.52
C PRO A 18 17.83 24.83 17.20
N ARG A 19 18.58 24.71 16.09
CA ARG A 19 18.02 24.93 14.77
C ARG A 19 16.78 24.06 14.70
N ALA A 20 15.62 24.67 14.49
CA ALA A 20 14.39 23.94 14.20
C ALA A 20 14.67 23.13 12.92
N GLN A 21 15.05 21.87 13.08
CA GLN A 21 15.10 20.92 11.99
C GLN A 21 13.64 20.66 11.66
N ALA A 22 13.19 21.17 10.52
CA ALA A 22 11.90 20.80 9.97
C ALA A 22 11.90 19.28 9.83
N THR A 23 10.94 18.58 10.42
CA THR A 23 10.71 17.16 10.11
C THR A 23 10.41 17.03 8.61
N PRO A 24 10.86 15.96 7.94
CA PRO A 24 10.49 15.74 6.54
C PRO A 24 8.97 15.63 6.39
N PRO A 25 8.45 15.85 5.18
CA PRO A 25 7.14 15.33 4.82
C PRO A 25 7.07 13.84 5.13
N ASP A 26 5.93 13.43 5.69
CA ASP A 26 5.71 12.04 6.02
C ASP A 26 5.43 11.26 4.74
N PHE A 27 6.10 10.12 4.52
CA PHE A 27 6.01 9.42 3.25
C PHE A 27 5.78 7.92 3.41
N ILE A 28 4.75 7.40 2.71
CA ILE A 28 4.51 5.98 2.56
C ILE A 28 4.05 5.62 1.15
N GLN A 29 4.71 4.61 0.57
CA GLN A 29 4.34 4.00 -0.70
C GLN A 29 3.94 2.56 -0.48
N ILE A 30 2.83 2.14 -1.10
CA ILE A 30 2.36 0.76 -1.08
C ILE A 30 2.11 0.31 -2.51
N ARG A 31 2.58 -0.88 -2.86
CA ARG A 31 2.42 -1.43 -4.20
C ARG A 31 2.13 -2.92 -4.17
N ASP A 32 1.05 -3.29 -4.84
CA ASP A 32 0.63 -4.66 -5.05
C ASP A 32 1.08 -5.19 -6.42
N GLU A 33 1.56 -6.43 -6.41
CA GLU A 33 1.90 -7.20 -7.61
C GLU A 33 1.33 -8.60 -7.51
N ILE A 34 0.69 -9.09 -8.57
CA ILE A 34 0.18 -10.47 -8.56
C ILE A 34 1.35 -11.41 -8.73
N LEU A 35 1.39 -12.39 -7.85
CA LEU A 35 2.39 -13.42 -7.85
C LEU A 35 1.87 -14.72 -8.47
N ALA A 36 0.68 -15.15 -8.06
CA ALA A 36 0.15 -16.47 -8.42
C ALA A 36 -1.38 -16.52 -8.29
N VAL A 37 -1.98 -17.58 -8.82
CA VAL A 37 -3.39 -17.92 -8.66
C VAL A 37 -3.57 -19.41 -8.41
N SER A 38 -4.62 -19.75 -7.67
CA SER A 38 -5.10 -21.12 -7.46
C SER A 38 -6.61 -21.20 -7.75
N ALA A 39 -7.21 -22.36 -7.48
CA ALA A 39 -8.66 -22.55 -7.66
C ALA A 39 -9.49 -21.58 -6.79
N ASP A 40 -9.04 -21.30 -5.57
CA ASP A 40 -9.79 -20.55 -4.56
C ASP A 40 -9.11 -19.25 -4.11
N THR A 41 -7.86 -19.01 -4.48
CA THR A 41 -7.06 -17.90 -3.93
C THR A 41 -6.29 -17.14 -5.04
N VAL A 42 -6.28 -15.80 -4.96
CA VAL A 42 -5.33 -14.94 -5.68
C VAL A 42 -4.22 -14.51 -4.73
N PHE A 43 -2.97 -14.63 -5.16
CA PHE A 43 -1.79 -14.30 -4.36
C PHE A 43 -1.18 -12.99 -4.85
N VAL A 44 -1.07 -12.02 -3.94
CA VAL A 44 -0.51 -10.70 -4.20
C VAL A 44 0.69 -10.48 -3.29
N LEU A 45 1.80 -9.98 -3.84
CA LEU A 45 2.88 -9.41 -3.06
C LEU A 45 2.58 -7.93 -2.83
N ARG A 46 2.41 -7.56 -1.57
CA ARG A 46 2.30 -6.17 -1.15
C ARG A 46 3.64 -5.70 -0.61
N ASN A 47 4.22 -4.72 -1.28
CA ASN A 47 5.44 -4.05 -0.86
C ASN A 47 5.11 -2.67 -0.30
N SER A 48 5.77 -2.26 0.77
CA SER A 48 5.74 -0.89 1.26
C SER A 48 7.13 -0.29 1.39
N ILE A 49 7.20 1.03 1.27
CA ILE A 49 8.34 1.87 1.60
C ILE A 49 7.81 2.99 2.49
N ASP A 50 8.43 3.21 3.64
CA ASP A 50 7.98 4.16 4.65
C ASP A 50 9.20 4.92 5.22
N ASN A 51 9.21 6.24 5.19
CA ASN A 51 10.33 7.05 5.71
C ASN A 51 10.32 7.22 7.25
N LEU A 52 9.34 6.63 7.93
CA LEU A 52 9.13 6.72 9.39
C LEU A 52 8.97 8.15 9.93
N GLY A 53 8.68 9.13 9.07
CA GLY A 53 8.70 10.55 9.42
C GLY A 53 10.10 11.13 9.65
N LEU A 54 11.15 10.52 9.07
CA LEU A 54 12.56 10.89 9.24
C LEU A 54 13.30 10.95 7.89
N TYR A 55 14.21 11.91 7.69
CA TYR A 55 14.99 12.02 6.45
C TYR A 55 15.97 10.86 6.26
N GLU A 56 16.42 10.31 7.37
CA GLU A 56 17.54 9.38 7.46
C GLU A 56 17.09 7.99 7.90
N ALA A 57 15.79 7.69 7.84
CA ALA A 57 15.26 6.38 8.15
C ALA A 57 14.27 5.90 7.09
N GLU A 58 14.26 4.59 6.84
CA GLU A 58 13.32 3.96 5.92
C GLU A 58 12.99 2.56 6.43
N VAL A 59 11.75 2.12 6.27
CA VAL A 59 11.36 0.71 6.35
C VAL A 59 10.83 0.27 5.01
N ARG A 60 11.30 -0.90 4.56
CA ARG A 60 10.72 -1.63 3.44
C ARG A 60 10.16 -2.92 3.96
N ALA A 61 8.90 -3.17 3.67
CA ALA A 61 8.19 -4.35 4.12
C ALA A 61 7.52 -5.05 2.94
N THR A 62 7.53 -6.38 2.96
CA THR A 62 6.89 -7.23 1.97
C THR A 62 6.04 -8.26 2.69
N ALA A 63 4.79 -8.40 2.25
CA ALA A 63 3.88 -9.43 2.71
C ALA A 63 3.24 -10.18 1.53
N LEU A 64 2.94 -11.45 1.74
CA LEU A 64 2.02 -12.20 0.89
C LEU A 64 0.60 -11.90 1.36
N ILE A 65 -0.26 -11.49 0.42
CA ILE A 65 -1.68 -11.32 0.60
C ILE A 65 -2.38 -12.44 -0.16
N GLU A 66 -3.09 -13.30 0.57
CA GLU A 66 -4.02 -14.27 0.01
C GLU A 66 -5.40 -13.63 -0.06
N LEU A 67 -5.93 -13.46 -1.26
CA LEU A 67 -7.28 -12.98 -1.50
C LEU A 67 -8.17 -14.16 -1.84
N ASP A 68 -9.12 -14.46 -0.96
CA ASP A 68 -10.12 -15.50 -1.20
C ASP A 68 -11.00 -15.12 -2.41
N ARG A 69 -11.12 -16.00 -3.39
CA ARG A 69 -11.80 -15.71 -4.66
C ARG A 69 -13.32 -15.60 -4.52
N THR A 70 -13.90 -16.11 -3.44
CA THR A 70 -15.34 -16.11 -3.18
C THR A 70 -15.77 -14.90 -2.37
N THR A 71 -14.96 -14.47 -1.42
CA THR A 71 -15.29 -13.42 -0.46
C THR A 71 -14.50 -12.13 -0.68
N GLY A 72 -13.34 -12.22 -1.32
CA GLY A 72 -12.38 -11.12 -1.43
C GLY A 72 -11.64 -10.83 -0.12
N GLU A 73 -11.85 -11.62 0.93
CA GLU A 73 -11.25 -11.36 2.24
C GLU A 73 -9.72 -11.65 2.22
N PRO A 74 -8.90 -10.71 2.72
CA PRO A 74 -7.46 -10.83 2.71
C PRO A 74 -6.93 -11.60 3.93
N THR A 75 -6.03 -12.55 3.71
CA THR A 75 -5.15 -13.10 4.74
C THR A 75 -3.71 -12.66 4.47
N VAL A 76 -3.05 -12.10 5.49
CA VAL A 76 -1.72 -11.49 5.35
C VAL A 76 -0.65 -12.33 6.03
N PHE A 77 0.44 -12.60 5.32
CA PHE A 77 1.62 -13.28 5.83
C PHE A 77 2.87 -12.41 5.64
N PRO A 78 3.53 -11.97 6.73
CA PRO A 78 4.80 -11.26 6.63
C PRO A 78 5.85 -12.11 5.89
N LEU A 79 6.61 -11.50 4.97
CA LEU A 79 7.70 -12.19 4.28
C LEU A 79 9.06 -11.58 4.61
N TYR A 80 9.12 -10.25 4.64
CA TYR A 80 10.34 -9.51 4.84
C TYR A 80 10.05 -8.12 5.39
N ALA A 81 10.93 -7.63 6.26
CA ALA A 81 10.99 -6.23 6.64
C ALA A 81 12.44 -5.89 6.92
N ALA A 82 12.86 -4.70 6.52
CA ALA A 82 14.14 -4.15 6.91
C ALA A 82 14.00 -2.67 7.20
N ARG A 83 14.73 -2.23 8.22
CA ARG A 83 14.83 -0.84 8.63
C ARG A 83 16.24 -0.35 8.35
N TRP A 84 16.35 0.73 7.60
CA TRP A 84 17.58 1.45 7.35
C TRP A 84 17.61 2.72 8.20
N THR A 85 18.77 3.02 8.81
CA THR A 85 19.01 4.31 9.44
C THR A 85 20.40 4.83 9.09
N THR A 86 20.54 6.12 8.77
CA THR A 86 21.84 6.77 8.65
C THR A 86 22.37 7.07 10.06
N ASN A 87 23.67 6.83 10.29
CA ASN A 87 24.26 6.98 11.62
C ASN A 87 24.74 8.43 11.93
N GLU A 88 24.64 9.36 10.99
CA GLU A 88 25.16 10.73 11.14
C GLU A 88 24.12 11.79 10.76
N PRO A 89 23.68 12.65 11.70
CA PRO A 89 22.76 13.75 11.43
C PRO A 89 23.38 14.75 10.45
N GLY A 90 22.77 14.89 9.26
CA GLY A 90 23.24 15.80 8.20
C GLY A 90 24.35 15.25 7.32
N GLY A 91 24.54 13.93 7.33
CA GLY A 91 25.63 13.23 6.64
C GLY A 91 25.39 13.01 5.15
N ASP A 92 26.45 13.25 4.38
CA ASP A 92 26.71 12.79 3.01
C ASP A 92 26.06 11.41 2.70
N ASP A 93 25.49 11.23 1.51
CA ASP A 93 24.90 9.95 1.03
C ASP A 93 25.89 8.77 1.09
N SER A 94 27.18 9.05 1.27
CA SER A 94 28.25 8.07 1.51
C SER A 94 28.31 7.50 2.94
N ALA A 95 27.58 8.06 3.90
CA ALA A 95 27.62 7.63 5.29
C ALA A 95 27.13 6.18 5.47
N PRO A 96 27.75 5.37 6.36
CA PRO A 96 27.33 3.99 6.58
C PRO A 96 25.90 3.93 7.11
N ARG A 97 25.02 3.21 6.39
CA ARG A 97 23.66 2.91 6.85
C ARG A 97 23.67 1.70 7.76
N SER A 98 23.03 1.81 8.92
CA SER A 98 22.69 0.66 9.74
C SER A 98 21.46 -0.02 9.15
N VAL A 99 21.45 -1.36 9.13
CA VAL A 99 20.31 -2.16 8.68
C VAL A 99 19.92 -3.10 9.82
N SER A 100 18.65 -3.05 10.20
CA SER A 100 18.07 -4.04 11.11
C SER A 100 16.92 -4.78 10.43
N ILE A 101 16.92 -6.10 10.58
CA ILE A 101 15.90 -6.99 10.03
C ILE A 101 15.17 -7.58 11.24
N PRO A 102 13.96 -7.09 11.57
CA PRO A 102 13.20 -7.65 12.68
C PRO A 102 12.79 -9.09 12.39
N ASP A 103 12.66 -9.90 13.44
CA ASP A 103 11.96 -11.17 13.33
C ASP A 103 10.46 -10.90 13.18
N LEU A 104 9.83 -11.53 12.18
CA LEU A 104 8.45 -11.27 11.83
C LEU A 104 7.58 -12.44 12.29
N THR A 105 6.76 -12.20 13.31
CA THR A 105 5.79 -13.18 13.79
C THR A 105 4.85 -13.60 12.66
N GLY A 106 4.71 -14.91 12.44
CA GLY A 106 3.84 -15.44 11.39
C GLY A 106 4.46 -15.40 9.99
N ARG A 107 5.78 -15.19 9.89
CA ARG A 107 6.52 -15.38 8.64
C ARG A 107 6.39 -16.80 8.12
N ILE A 108 6.23 -16.94 6.82
CA ILE A 108 6.07 -18.22 6.12
C ILE A 108 7.16 -18.44 5.08
N ASP A 109 7.33 -19.68 4.66
CA ASP A 109 8.00 -20.01 3.39
C ASP A 109 7.01 -19.78 2.24
N LEU A 110 7.31 -18.78 1.42
CA LEU A 110 6.46 -18.38 0.29
C LEU A 110 6.22 -19.54 -0.67
N PHE A 111 7.27 -20.26 -1.08
CA PHE A 111 7.14 -21.30 -2.09
C PHE A 111 6.44 -22.55 -1.56
N ALA A 112 6.69 -22.90 -0.29
CA ALA A 112 5.94 -23.96 0.37
C ALA A 112 4.46 -23.63 0.45
N ARG A 113 4.10 -22.38 0.79
CA ARG A 113 2.71 -21.94 0.86
C ARG A 113 2.01 -21.95 -0.51
N LEU A 114 2.69 -21.50 -1.56
CA LEU A 114 2.17 -21.59 -2.93
C LEU A 114 1.98 -23.05 -3.34
N GLY A 115 2.92 -23.94 -3.00
CA GLY A 115 2.82 -25.38 -3.27
C GLY A 115 1.66 -26.04 -2.54
N GLU A 116 1.45 -25.72 -1.26
CA GLU A 116 0.30 -26.19 -0.45
C GLU A 116 -1.03 -25.83 -1.11
N LYS A 117 -1.11 -24.62 -1.68
CA LYS A 117 -2.31 -24.09 -2.33
C LYS A 117 -2.47 -24.51 -3.80
N GLY A 118 -1.53 -25.29 -4.33
CA GLY A 118 -1.51 -25.63 -5.76
C GLY A 118 -1.49 -24.40 -6.66
N ALA A 119 -0.85 -23.32 -6.20
CA ALA A 119 -0.86 -22.05 -6.89
C ALA A 119 0.12 -22.07 -8.07
N LEU A 120 -0.30 -21.49 -9.19
CA LEU A 120 0.51 -21.33 -10.39
C LEU A 120 1.02 -19.88 -10.48
N PRO A 121 2.33 -19.66 -10.67
CA PRO A 121 2.87 -18.32 -10.80
C PRO A 121 2.34 -17.65 -12.06
N ILE A 122 1.99 -16.37 -11.94
CA ILE A 122 1.63 -15.55 -13.09
C ILE A 122 2.87 -14.77 -13.51
N TRP A 123 3.35 -14.98 -14.73
CA TRP A 123 4.47 -14.23 -15.27
C TRP A 123 3.96 -12.90 -15.83
N THR A 124 4.65 -11.80 -15.57
CA THR A 124 4.25 -10.46 -16.06
C THR A 124 4.25 -10.37 -17.59
N SER A 125 5.18 -11.05 -18.27
CA SER A 125 5.16 -11.20 -19.74
C SER A 125 4.01 -12.06 -20.26
N GLU A 126 3.42 -12.88 -19.38
CA GLU A 126 2.17 -13.57 -19.64
C GLU A 126 0.96 -12.74 -19.22
N MET A 127 1.05 -11.79 -18.29
CA MET A 127 -0.01 -10.79 -18.12
C MET A 127 -0.26 -10.03 -19.42
N ASP A 128 0.76 -9.76 -20.25
CA ASP A 128 0.58 -9.16 -21.59
C ASP A 128 0.03 -10.12 -22.67
N LYS A 129 -0.10 -11.42 -22.38
CA LYS A 129 -0.67 -12.46 -23.27
C LYS A 129 -2.00 -13.05 -22.76
N TRP A 130 -2.20 -13.01 -21.45
CA TRP A 130 -3.41 -13.36 -20.71
C TRP A 130 -4.33 -12.16 -20.58
N SER A 131 -3.75 -10.96 -20.43
CA SER A 131 -4.28 -9.83 -21.13
C SER A 131 -4.03 -10.11 -22.62
N GLY A 132 -5.07 -10.45 -23.37
CA GLY A 132 -5.26 -9.50 -24.46
C GLY A 132 -5.39 -8.15 -23.75
N LYS A 133 -5.00 -7.04 -24.35
CA LYS A 133 -5.86 -5.87 -24.14
C LYS A 133 -7.28 -6.26 -24.59
N THR A 134 -8.00 -7.10 -23.85
CA THR A 134 -9.43 -7.22 -23.86
C THR A 134 -9.88 -6.02 -23.05
N ASP A 135 -9.76 -4.85 -23.70
CA ASP A 135 -10.55 -3.62 -23.63
C ASP A 135 -11.10 -3.08 -22.30
N LEU A 136 -10.79 -3.62 -21.12
CA LEU A 136 -11.14 -2.99 -19.83
C LEU A 136 -10.17 -1.82 -19.53
N GLN A 137 -9.84 -1.02 -20.55
CA GLN A 137 -8.97 0.16 -20.45
C GLN A 137 -9.76 1.42 -20.10
N GLU A 138 -11.08 1.40 -20.29
CA GLU A 138 -11.95 2.52 -19.97
C GLU A 138 -12.87 2.12 -18.81
N SER A 139 -12.55 2.59 -17.62
CA SER A 139 -13.48 2.63 -16.49
C SER A 139 -14.31 3.90 -16.61
N ARG A 140 -15.63 3.77 -16.72
CA ARG A 140 -16.55 4.90 -16.55
C ARG A 140 -17.18 4.80 -15.18
N VAL A 141 -17.05 5.87 -14.39
CA VAL A 141 -17.85 6.02 -13.18
C VAL A 141 -19.21 6.55 -13.60
N GLU A 142 -20.25 5.77 -13.34
CA GLU A 142 -21.64 6.16 -13.52
C GLU A 142 -22.26 6.39 -12.14
N THR A 143 -23.11 7.41 -12.03
CA THR A 143 -23.88 7.66 -10.80
C THR A 143 -25.32 7.29 -11.07
N GLY A 144 -25.83 6.29 -10.37
CA GLY A 144 -27.23 5.85 -10.42
C GLY A 144 -28.19 6.90 -9.87
N SER A 145 -29.48 6.72 -10.15
CA SER A 145 -30.54 7.60 -9.63
C SER A 145 -30.71 7.55 -8.12
N ASP A 146 -30.17 6.50 -7.48
CA ASP A 146 -30.07 6.29 -6.04
C ASP A 146 -28.80 6.93 -5.43
N GLY A 147 -27.96 7.58 -6.25
CA GLY A 147 -26.68 8.14 -5.84
C GLY A 147 -25.55 7.12 -5.73
N GLN A 148 -25.81 5.83 -6.00
CA GLN A 148 -24.77 4.82 -5.99
C GLN A 148 -23.81 5.05 -7.17
N ARG A 149 -22.50 5.00 -6.90
CA ARG A 149 -21.49 5.12 -7.95
C ARG A 149 -21.04 3.73 -8.36
N THR A 150 -21.25 3.41 -9.63
CA THR A 150 -20.78 2.15 -10.22
C THR A 150 -19.61 2.44 -11.14
N ILE A 151 -18.62 1.55 -11.14
CA ILE A 151 -17.59 1.55 -12.18
C ILE A 151 -17.99 0.53 -13.22
N ARG A 152 -18.09 0.97 -14.47
CA ARG A 152 -18.24 0.08 -15.62
C ARG A 152 -16.94 -0.01 -16.39
N PHE A 153 -16.43 -1.21 -16.53
CA PHE A 153 -15.30 -1.49 -17.40
C PHE A 153 -15.80 -1.95 -18.78
N LYS A 154 -15.26 -1.39 -19.86
CA LYS A 154 -15.68 -1.72 -21.24
C LYS A 154 -15.07 -3.04 -21.74
N GLY A 155 -15.78 -3.84 -22.53
CA GLY A 155 -15.25 -5.08 -23.13
C GLY A 155 -16.18 -6.28 -22.92
N ALA A 156 -15.71 -7.49 -23.26
CA ALA A 156 -16.50 -8.74 -23.26
C ALA A 156 -17.00 -9.20 -21.87
N ALA A 157 -16.77 -8.38 -20.84
CA ALA A 157 -16.78 -8.75 -19.45
C ALA A 157 -17.04 -7.51 -18.58
N ALA A 158 -17.99 -6.66 -18.99
CA ALA A 158 -18.38 -5.52 -18.15
C ALA A 158 -18.68 -5.99 -16.72
N VAL A 159 -18.06 -5.31 -15.77
CA VAL A 159 -18.31 -5.51 -14.33
C VAL A 159 -18.83 -4.18 -13.84
N ASP A 160 -20.03 -4.22 -13.29
CA ASP A 160 -20.56 -3.12 -12.51
C ASP A 160 -20.26 -3.47 -11.04
N THR A 161 -19.53 -2.59 -10.35
CA THR A 161 -19.25 -2.74 -8.92
C THR A 161 -19.45 -1.41 -8.22
N ASP A 162 -19.97 -1.49 -6.99
CA ASP A 162 -20.10 -0.35 -6.10
C ASP A 162 -18.72 0.17 -5.69
N ILE A 163 -18.47 1.46 -5.88
CA ILE A 163 -17.25 2.12 -5.41
C ILE A 163 -17.12 1.99 -3.90
N ALA A 164 -18.19 2.15 -3.14
CA ALA A 164 -18.13 2.06 -1.68
C ALA A 164 -17.69 0.65 -1.22
N ALA A 165 -18.10 -0.41 -1.93
CA ALA A 165 -17.67 -1.77 -1.62
C ALA A 165 -16.17 -1.97 -1.92
N LEU A 166 -15.68 -1.40 -3.03
CA LEU A 166 -14.25 -1.42 -3.38
C LEU A 166 -13.41 -0.69 -2.34
N GLU A 167 -13.86 0.50 -1.92
CA GLU A 167 -13.23 1.30 -0.88
C GLU A 167 -13.08 0.50 0.41
N GLN A 168 -14.17 -0.12 0.86
CA GLN A 168 -14.16 -0.93 2.07
C GLN A 168 -13.24 -2.15 1.94
N ALA A 169 -13.16 -2.80 0.77
CA ALA A 169 -12.26 -3.92 0.57
C ALA A 169 -10.78 -3.49 0.63
N ALA A 170 -10.44 -2.33 0.03
CA ALA A 170 -9.10 -1.76 0.12
C ALA A 170 -8.72 -1.38 1.56
N ILE A 171 -9.65 -0.73 2.28
CA ILE A 171 -9.50 -0.38 3.71
C ILE A 171 -9.20 -1.64 4.53
N ARG A 172 -10.00 -2.70 4.38
CA ARG A 172 -9.77 -3.96 5.10
C ARG A 172 -8.42 -4.58 4.77
N GLY A 173 -8.03 -4.59 3.49
CA GLY A 173 -6.74 -5.09 3.05
C GLY A 173 -5.57 -4.33 3.66
N LEU A 174 -5.64 -3.01 3.71
CA LEU A 174 -4.59 -2.18 4.31
C LEU A 174 -4.54 -2.31 5.83
N ALA A 175 -5.68 -2.35 6.50
CA ALA A 175 -5.75 -2.60 7.94
C ALA A 175 -5.15 -3.97 8.31
N ALA A 176 -5.47 -5.02 7.54
CA ALA A 176 -4.91 -6.36 7.73
C ALA A 176 -3.39 -6.38 7.50
N PHE A 177 -2.90 -5.62 6.51
CA PHE A 177 -1.47 -5.46 6.27
C PHE A 177 -0.78 -4.75 7.43
N ALA A 178 -1.31 -3.61 7.86
CA ALA A 178 -0.77 -2.82 8.97
C ALA A 178 -0.69 -3.65 10.26
N ALA A 179 -1.75 -4.40 10.57
CA ALA A 179 -1.79 -5.25 11.77
C ALA A 179 -0.73 -6.37 11.80
N ARG A 180 -0.23 -6.81 10.63
CA ARG A 180 0.79 -7.87 10.53
C ARG A 180 2.20 -7.35 10.32
N MET A 181 2.34 -6.15 9.79
CA MET A 181 3.63 -5.50 9.53
C MET A 181 3.91 -4.34 10.49
N ASP A 182 3.18 -4.22 11.61
CA ASP A 182 3.24 -3.03 12.43
C ASP A 182 4.65 -2.80 13.02
N TYR A 183 5.12 -1.57 12.90
CA TYR A 183 6.43 -1.14 13.41
C TYR A 183 6.34 0.29 13.96
N PRO A 184 7.21 0.65 14.93
CA PRO A 184 7.24 1.98 15.48
C PRO A 184 7.83 2.98 14.49
N ARG A 185 7.18 4.14 14.36
CA ARG A 185 7.65 5.32 13.59
C ARG A 185 8.21 6.38 14.53
N PHE A 186 8.57 7.55 14.01
CA PHE A 186 8.97 8.67 14.86
C PHE A 186 7.79 9.19 15.69
N GLY A 187 8.01 9.40 16.99
CA GLY A 187 6.95 9.76 17.94
C GLY A 187 6.16 8.54 18.47
N PRO A 188 4.94 8.73 19.00
CA PRO A 188 4.13 7.64 19.54
C PRO A 188 3.35 6.84 18.49
N MET A 189 3.62 7.06 17.19
CA MET A 189 2.84 6.50 16.09
C MET A 189 3.41 5.19 15.56
N THR A 190 2.54 4.31 15.07
CA THR A 190 2.89 3.09 14.33
C THR A 190 2.46 3.17 12.86
N LEU A 191 2.78 2.14 12.07
CA LEU A 191 2.26 2.01 10.70
C LEU A 191 0.73 1.93 10.72
N ALA A 192 0.17 1.16 11.67
CA ALA A 192 -1.27 1.04 11.83
C ALA A 192 -1.94 2.39 12.15
N ASP A 193 -1.33 3.20 13.02
CA ASP A 193 -1.86 4.53 13.33
C ASP A 193 -1.93 5.40 12.06
N VAL A 194 -0.87 5.43 11.27
CA VAL A 194 -0.80 6.24 10.04
C VAL A 194 -1.84 5.79 9.04
N LEU A 195 -1.91 4.49 8.76
CA LEU A 195 -2.89 3.94 7.83
C LEU A 195 -4.35 4.05 8.34
N SER A 196 -4.55 4.31 9.64
CA SER A 196 -5.88 4.57 10.23
C SER A 196 -6.28 6.05 10.20
N LEU A 197 -5.30 6.95 10.25
CA LEU A 197 -5.49 8.39 10.20
C LEU A 197 -5.66 8.89 8.76
N GLU A 198 -5.01 8.22 7.81
CA GLU A 198 -5.22 8.49 6.41
C GLU A 198 -6.61 7.97 6.00
N PRO A 199 -7.45 8.78 5.35
CA PRO A 199 -8.56 8.22 4.60
C PRO A 199 -7.92 7.32 3.55
N VAL A 200 -7.94 6.02 3.78
CA VAL A 200 -7.37 4.99 2.88
C VAL A 200 -7.86 5.17 1.44
N PHE A 201 -9.01 5.84 1.29
CA PHE A 201 -9.45 6.47 0.06
C PHE A 201 -9.53 8.00 0.22
N PRO A 202 -8.46 8.76 -0.04
CA PRO A 202 -8.58 10.20 -0.17
C PRO A 202 -9.46 10.52 -1.39
N PRO A 203 -10.03 11.73 -1.48
CA PRO A 203 -10.54 12.26 -2.74
C PRO A 203 -9.40 12.33 -3.77
N GLY A 204 -9.10 11.20 -4.41
CA GLY A 204 -7.87 10.99 -5.19
C GLY A 204 -7.64 9.52 -5.59
N CYS A 205 -8.16 8.56 -4.81
CA CYS A 205 -8.16 7.16 -5.25
C CYS A 205 -9.07 6.95 -6.46
N ARG A 206 -8.54 6.30 -7.49
CA ARG A 206 -9.24 5.98 -8.72
C ARG A 206 -8.96 4.56 -9.17
N PRO A 207 -9.94 3.86 -9.75
CA PRO A 207 -9.66 2.65 -10.50
C PRO A 207 -8.77 3.01 -11.69
N GLU A 208 -7.61 2.37 -11.79
CA GLU A 208 -6.69 2.58 -12.91
C GLU A 208 -7.04 1.63 -14.06
N TYR A 209 -7.21 0.35 -13.74
CA TYR A 209 -7.63 -0.68 -14.69
C TYR A 209 -8.19 -1.91 -13.97
N ALA A 210 -8.93 -2.73 -14.71
CA ALA A 210 -9.40 -4.02 -14.26
C ALA A 210 -8.91 -5.13 -15.19
N PHE A 211 -8.76 -6.32 -14.64
CA PHE A 211 -8.46 -7.51 -15.41
C PHE A 211 -9.06 -8.75 -14.75
N ARG A 212 -9.25 -9.78 -15.55
CA ARG A 212 -9.69 -11.09 -15.08
C ARG A 212 -8.54 -12.06 -15.28
N THR A 213 -8.26 -12.87 -14.27
CA THR A 213 -7.34 -14.01 -14.44
C THR A 213 -8.04 -15.02 -15.36
N ARG A 214 -7.33 -15.76 -16.22
CA ARG A 214 -8.01 -16.91 -16.84
C ARG A 214 -8.14 -17.98 -15.78
N ASP A 215 -9.32 -18.52 -15.66
CA ASP A 215 -9.52 -19.69 -14.84
C ASP A 215 -9.19 -20.94 -15.65
N MET A 216 -8.17 -21.69 -15.26
CA MET A 216 -7.88 -23.00 -15.84
C MET A 216 -8.87 -24.08 -15.38
N THR A 217 -9.64 -23.82 -14.32
CA THR A 217 -10.63 -24.72 -13.74
C THR A 217 -12.02 -24.58 -14.37
N GLY A 218 -12.23 -23.57 -15.20
CA GLY A 218 -13.51 -23.31 -15.88
C GLY A 218 -14.54 -22.55 -15.05
N ALA A 219 -14.25 -22.17 -13.81
CA ALA A 219 -15.13 -21.27 -13.05
C ALA A 219 -15.05 -19.83 -13.57
N GLN A 220 -16.05 -19.02 -13.24
CA GLN A 220 -16.05 -17.60 -13.62
C GLN A 220 -14.88 -16.91 -12.90
N PRO A 221 -13.95 -16.29 -13.65
CA PRO A 221 -12.80 -15.68 -13.01
C PRO A 221 -13.20 -14.43 -12.22
N PRO A 222 -12.60 -14.20 -11.04
CA PRO A 222 -12.79 -12.97 -10.30
C PRO A 222 -12.26 -11.79 -11.10
N THR A 223 -12.77 -10.60 -10.79
CA THR A 223 -12.25 -9.36 -11.38
C THR A 223 -11.32 -8.70 -10.39
N LEU A 224 -10.10 -8.42 -10.84
CA LEU A 224 -9.08 -7.73 -10.07
C LEU A 224 -9.04 -6.30 -10.55
N ILE A 225 -9.18 -5.37 -9.62
CA ILE A 225 -9.17 -3.93 -9.88
C ILE A 225 -7.93 -3.35 -9.23
N ARG A 226 -7.10 -2.67 -10.03
CA ARG A 226 -6.02 -1.85 -9.49
C ARG A 226 -6.58 -0.48 -9.15
N LEU A 227 -6.39 -0.10 -7.91
CA LEU A 227 -6.69 1.23 -7.39
C LEU A 227 -5.38 1.99 -7.30
N ASP A 228 -5.35 3.18 -7.89
CA ASP A 228 -4.25 4.14 -7.75
C ASP A 228 -4.74 5.26 -6.83
N CYS A 229 -4.10 5.36 -5.67
CA CYS A 229 -4.43 6.27 -4.60
C CYS A 229 -3.27 7.23 -4.41
N ALA A 230 -3.48 8.49 -4.76
CA ALA A 230 -2.56 9.58 -4.47
C ALA A 230 -3.36 10.76 -3.89
N ASP A 231 -2.82 11.42 -2.89
CA ASP A 231 -3.41 12.66 -2.36
C ASP A 231 -2.94 13.85 -3.22
N PRO A 232 -3.84 14.50 -3.98
CA PRO A 232 -3.44 15.62 -4.83
C PRO A 232 -2.98 16.85 -4.05
N GLU A 233 -3.36 16.99 -2.77
CA GLU A 233 -2.97 18.10 -1.90
C GLU A 233 -1.63 17.84 -1.20
N ARG A 234 -1.31 16.57 -0.91
CA ARG A 234 -0.05 16.16 -0.28
C ARG A 234 1.01 15.64 -1.27
N GLY A 235 0.66 15.52 -2.55
CA GLY A 235 1.60 15.12 -3.60
C GLY A 235 2.03 13.65 -3.47
N GLU A 236 3.34 13.41 -3.51
CA GLU A 236 3.91 12.05 -3.48
C GLU A 236 4.00 11.44 -2.07
N ASP A 237 3.61 12.18 -1.03
CA ASP A 237 3.69 11.81 0.40
C ASP A 237 2.92 10.52 0.72
N PHE A 238 1.75 10.31 0.12
CA PHE A 238 1.05 9.02 0.20
C PHE A 238 0.74 8.53 -1.20
N SER A 239 1.23 7.33 -1.53
CA SER A 239 0.69 6.62 -2.69
C SER A 239 0.48 5.14 -2.44
N ALA A 240 -0.66 4.63 -2.90
CA ALA A 240 -0.99 3.22 -2.81
C ALA A 240 -1.52 2.71 -4.15
N SER A 241 -0.90 1.66 -4.65
CA SER A 241 -1.35 0.91 -5.83
C SER A 241 -1.83 -0.46 -5.38
N LEU A 242 -3.14 -0.60 -5.15
CA LEU A 242 -3.74 -1.76 -4.47
C LEU A 242 -4.51 -2.64 -5.45
N ILE A 243 -4.44 -3.95 -5.24
CA ILE A 243 -5.27 -4.91 -5.99
C ILE A 243 -6.42 -5.35 -5.09
N VAL A 244 -7.64 -5.08 -5.55
CA VAL A 244 -8.87 -5.52 -4.90
C VAL A 244 -9.55 -6.59 -5.76
N LEU A 245 -10.01 -7.65 -5.10
CA LEU A 245 -10.75 -8.74 -5.73
C LEU A 245 -12.25 -8.47 -5.59
N ILE A 246 -12.95 -8.42 -6.72
CA ILE A 246 -14.40 -8.47 -6.79
C ILE A 246 -14.81 -9.91 -7.09
N PRO A 247 -15.52 -10.58 -6.16
CA PRO A 247 -15.99 -11.94 -6.37
C PRO A 247 -16.92 -12.03 -7.58
N PRO A 248 -17.01 -13.23 -8.21
CA PRO A 248 -17.99 -13.47 -9.25
C PRO A 248 -19.40 -13.17 -8.74
N GLN A 249 -20.13 -12.29 -9.44
CA GLN A 249 -21.55 -12.09 -9.18
C GLN A 249 -22.29 -13.33 -9.64
N THR A 250 -23.12 -13.90 -8.76
CA THR A 250 -23.98 -15.02 -9.17
C THR A 250 -25.03 -14.47 -10.13
N PRO A 251 -25.26 -15.09 -11.30
CA PRO A 251 -26.22 -14.63 -12.29
C PRO A 251 -27.68 -14.66 -11.78
#